data_AF-A0A7J9JAX4-F1
#
_entry.id   AF-A0A7J9JAX4-F1
#
_cell.length_a   1.000
_cell.length_b   1.000
_cell.length_c   1.000
_cell.angle_alpha   90.00
_cell.angle_beta   90.00
_cell.angle_gamma   90.00
#
_symmetry.space_group_name_H-M   'P 1'
#
loop_
_entity.id
_entity.type
_entity.pdbx_description
1 polymer ?
#
loop_
_entity_poly.entity_id
_entity_poly.type
_entity_poly.pdbx_seq_one_letter_code
_entity_poly.pdbx_strand_id
1 'polypeptide(L)'
;MGTYGYAAPEYVMTGHLTSKSDVYSFGVVLLEMLTGRRSMDKNRPNGEHNLVEWARPHLGDKRRFFRILDPRLEGHFSIKGALKAAQLAAQCLCRDPKARPRMSEVVETLKPLPNLNDMARSSYYFQTMQSDRSRSSNITAKNGIRVQAGYVTRNGQPMRSLSSLNGPQASPFHQHPPSPKPKAKEP
;
A
#
# COMPACT_ATOMS: atom_id res chain seq x y z
N MET A 1 4.70 17.56 24.18
CA MET A 1 3.94 17.57 22.92
C MET A 1 4.75 16.83 21.87
N GLY A 2 4.22 15.78 21.25
CA GLY A 2 4.88 15.04 20.16
C GLY A 2 4.45 15.52 18.77
N THR A 3 5.24 15.22 17.74
CA THR A 3 4.92 15.59 16.35
C THR A 3 3.85 14.67 15.76
N TYR A 4 2.79 15.25 15.22
CA TYR A 4 1.72 14.52 14.57
C TYR A 4 2.25 13.66 13.41
N GLY A 5 1.89 12.37 13.39
CA GLY A 5 2.40 11.40 12.41
C GLY A 5 3.46 10.42 12.93
N TYR A 6 4.11 10.76 14.05
CA TYR A 6 5.17 9.92 14.66
C TYR A 6 4.74 9.26 15.97
N ALA A 7 3.69 9.78 16.58
CA ALA A 7 3.21 9.33 17.88
C ALA A 7 2.75 7.86 17.86
N ALA A 8 3.27 7.08 18.80
CA ALA A 8 2.83 5.71 19.00
C ALA A 8 1.35 5.65 19.43
N PRO A 9 0.59 4.62 19.03
CA PRO A 9 -0.85 4.54 19.33
C PRO A 9 -1.16 4.61 20.84
N GLU A 10 -0.35 3.95 21.67
CA GLU A 10 -0.49 3.97 23.12
C GLU A 10 -0.14 5.33 23.73
N TYR A 11 0.80 6.07 23.14
CA TYR A 11 1.12 7.43 23.58
C TYR A 11 -0.04 8.37 23.28
N VAL A 12 -0.66 8.25 22.10
CA VAL A 12 -1.86 9.04 21.75
C VAL A 12 -3.02 8.71 22.68
N MET A 13 -3.21 7.43 23.01
CA MET A 13 -4.34 6.99 23.83
C MET A 13 -4.18 7.32 25.32
N THR A 14 -2.96 7.19 25.86
CA THR A 14 -2.73 7.24 27.31
C THR A 14 -1.89 8.43 27.77
N GLY A 15 -1.24 9.14 26.85
CA GLY A 15 -0.27 10.20 27.16
C GLY A 15 1.07 9.72 27.73
N HIS A 16 1.27 8.41 27.94
CA HIS A 16 2.47 7.88 28.58
C HIS A 16 3.62 7.73 27.57
N LEU A 17 4.67 8.53 27.77
CA LEU A 17 5.89 8.45 26.98
C LEU A 17 6.79 7.34 27.53
N THR A 18 7.29 6.47 26.65
CA THR A 18 8.16 5.35 27.02
C THR A 18 9.27 5.18 25.98
N SER A 19 10.32 4.44 26.31
CA SER A 19 11.33 4.06 25.31
C SER A 19 10.73 3.28 24.13
N LYS A 20 9.60 2.58 24.32
CA LYS A 20 8.92 1.88 23.23
C LYS A 20 8.14 2.83 22.31
N SER A 21 7.64 3.97 22.79
CA SER A 21 7.05 5.00 21.92
C SER A 21 8.13 5.70 21.08
N ASP A 22 9.34 5.83 21.59
CA ASP A 22 10.49 6.34 20.82
C ASP A 22 10.89 5.36 19.70
N VAL A 23 10.92 4.06 19.98
CA VAL A 23 11.15 3.01 18.96
C VAL A 23 10.10 3.06 17.85
N TYR A 24 8.83 3.29 18.19
CA TYR A 24 7.78 3.45 17.18
C TYR A 24 8.03 4.67 16.29
N SER A 25 8.34 5.81 16.90
CA SER A 25 8.64 7.06 16.20
C SER A 25 9.85 6.88 15.25
N PHE A 26 10.88 6.16 15.70
CA PHE A 26 12.01 5.77 14.86
C PHE A 26 11.58 4.89 13.69
N GLY A 27 10.67 3.94 13.91
CA GLY A 27 10.08 3.12 12.85
C GLY A 27 9.40 3.94 11.76
N VAL A 28 8.71 5.03 12.13
CA VAL A 28 8.11 5.97 11.17
C VAL A 28 9.20 6.65 10.34
N VAL A 29 10.24 7.18 10.98
CA VAL A 29 11.37 7.84 10.31
C VAL A 29 12.10 6.88 9.36
N LEU A 30 12.35 5.64 9.78
CA LEU A 30 12.98 4.63 8.94
C LEU A 30 12.12 4.33 7.69
N LEU A 31 10.80 4.30 7.86
CA LEU A 31 9.86 4.14 6.74
C LEU A 31 9.86 5.36 5.81
N GLU A 32 9.97 6.59 6.34
CA GLU A 32 10.13 7.80 5.52
C GLU A 32 11.40 7.74 4.68
N MET A 33 12.52 7.30 5.26
CA MET A 33 13.79 7.14 4.54
C MET A 33 13.68 6.12 3.41
N LEU A 34 13.03 4.98 3.65
CA LEU A 34 12.86 3.92 2.65
C LEU A 34 11.95 4.35 1.49
N THR A 35 10.92 5.13 1.78
CA THR A 35 9.84 5.46 0.83
C THR A 35 9.99 6.83 0.17
N GLY A 36 10.81 7.71 0.75
CA GLY A 36 10.93 9.12 0.34
C GLY A 36 9.66 9.94 0.59
N ARG A 37 8.71 9.40 1.36
CA ARG A 37 7.40 9.99 1.62
C ARG A 37 7.37 10.57 3.03
N ARG A 38 6.72 11.74 3.20
CA ARG A 38 6.41 12.27 4.53
C ARG A 38 5.44 11.38 5.29
N SER A 39 5.60 11.31 6.61
CA SER A 39 4.78 10.58 7.57
C SER A 39 3.30 10.98 7.52
N MET A 40 3.02 12.28 7.38
CA MET A 40 1.69 12.84 7.12
C MET A 40 1.69 13.73 5.88
N ASP A 41 0.73 13.51 4.99
CA ASP A 41 0.59 14.27 3.75
C ASP A 41 -0.87 14.40 3.32
N LYS A 42 -1.47 15.58 3.55
CA LYS A 42 -2.88 15.87 3.25
C LYS A 42 -3.16 16.01 1.75
N ASN A 43 -2.13 16.07 0.92
CA ASN A 43 -2.27 16.21 -0.54
C ASN A 43 -2.40 14.84 -1.25
N ARG A 44 -2.27 13.73 -0.52
CA ARG A 44 -2.44 12.38 -1.06
C ARG A 44 -3.91 11.98 -1.12
N PRO A 45 -4.28 10.92 -1.86
CA PRO A 45 -5.64 10.41 -1.83
C PRO A 45 -6.09 9.97 -0.43
N ASN A 46 -7.41 9.94 -0.22
CA ASN A 46 -8.01 9.43 1.01
C ASN A 46 -7.50 8.02 1.33
N GLY A 47 -7.07 7.82 2.58
CA GLY A 47 -6.46 6.56 3.03
C GLY A 47 -4.93 6.50 2.88
N GLU A 48 -4.31 7.44 2.15
CA GLU A 48 -2.84 7.49 1.99
C GLU A 48 -2.17 8.63 2.77
N HIS A 49 -2.95 9.43 3.51
CA HIS A 49 -2.42 10.57 4.26
C HIS A 49 -1.41 10.16 5.32
N ASN A 50 -1.65 9.03 6.01
CA ASN A 50 -0.74 8.48 7.00
C ASN A 50 0.15 7.42 6.35
N LEU A 51 1.46 7.64 6.41
CA LEU A 51 2.44 6.75 5.79
C LEU A 51 2.41 5.33 6.35
N VAL A 52 2.24 5.19 7.67
CA VAL A 52 2.25 3.88 8.34
C VAL A 52 1.04 3.05 7.90
N GLU A 53 -0.15 3.64 7.90
CA GLU A 53 -1.38 2.96 7.48
C GLU A 53 -1.32 2.58 5.99
N TRP A 54 -0.80 3.46 5.14
CA TRP A 54 -0.58 3.17 3.71
C TRP A 54 0.44 2.05 3.48
N ALA A 55 1.56 2.04 4.21
CA ALA A 55 2.64 1.09 3.98
C ALA A 55 2.38 -0.30 4.60
N ARG A 56 1.56 -0.38 5.65
CA ARG A 56 1.25 -1.61 6.39
C ARG A 56 0.93 -2.84 5.52
N PRO A 57 0.09 -2.78 4.46
CA PRO A 57 -0.17 -3.92 3.58
C PRO A 57 1.02 -4.35 2.71
N HIS A 58 2.06 -3.52 2.59
CA HIS A 58 3.25 -3.78 1.78
C HIS A 58 4.43 -4.32 2.60
N LEU A 59 4.52 -3.97 3.88
CA LEU A 59 5.63 -4.37 4.76
C LEU A 59 5.70 -5.88 5.05
N GLY A 60 4.60 -6.61 4.86
CA GLY A 60 4.54 -8.07 5.05
C GLY A 60 4.89 -8.92 3.82
N ASP A 61 4.99 -8.33 2.62
CA ASP A 61 5.18 -9.06 1.37
C ASP A 61 6.44 -8.58 0.64
N LYS A 62 7.43 -9.48 0.52
CA LYS A 62 8.73 -9.20 -0.14
C LYS A 62 8.58 -8.70 -1.57
N ARG A 63 7.56 -9.16 -2.31
CA ARG A 63 7.33 -8.72 -3.70
C ARG A 63 6.73 -7.32 -3.73
N ARG A 64 5.83 -7.01 -2.79
CA ARG A 64 5.18 -5.70 -2.69
C ARG A 64 6.09 -4.63 -2.13
N PHE A 65 7.11 -5.01 -1.35
CA PHE A 65 8.07 -4.08 -0.77
C PHE A 65 8.75 -3.17 -1.81
N PHE A 66 9.17 -3.71 -2.97
CA PHE A 66 9.78 -2.89 -4.02
C PHE A 66 8.86 -1.78 -4.55
N ARG A 67 7.54 -1.91 -4.38
CA ARG A 67 6.56 -0.89 -4.80
C ARG A 67 6.49 0.30 -3.87
N ILE A 68 7.01 0.21 -2.65
CA ILE A 68 6.98 1.32 -1.69
C ILE A 68 8.32 2.05 -1.60
N LEU A 69 9.41 1.46 -2.09
CA LEU A 69 10.72 2.11 -2.11
C LEU A 69 10.70 3.41 -2.91
N ASP A 70 11.49 4.39 -2.44
CA ASP A 70 11.65 5.67 -3.10
C ASP A 70 12.15 5.45 -4.55
N PRO A 71 11.36 5.84 -5.57
CA PRO A 71 11.77 5.69 -6.96
C PRO A 71 13.06 6.45 -7.29
N ARG A 72 13.39 7.51 -6.54
CA ARG A 72 14.61 8.31 -6.73
C ARG A 72 15.89 7.58 -6.32
N LEU A 73 15.79 6.41 -5.69
CA LEU A 73 16.96 5.58 -5.41
C LEU A 73 17.51 4.93 -6.69
N GLU A 74 16.70 4.77 -7.74
CA GLU A 74 17.14 4.28 -9.06
C GLU A 74 17.96 2.97 -9.02
N GLY A 75 17.70 2.12 -8.01
CA GLY A 75 18.43 0.86 -7.81
C GLY A 75 19.78 0.98 -7.11
N HIS A 76 20.16 2.16 -6.62
CA HIS A 76 21.34 2.42 -5.80
C HIS A 76 21.10 2.05 -4.33
N PHE A 77 20.70 0.80 -4.10
CA PHE A 77 20.53 0.25 -2.77
C PHE A 77 20.78 -1.26 -2.78
N SER A 78 21.20 -1.79 -1.64
CA SER A 78 21.29 -3.24 -1.43
C SER A 78 19.88 -3.83 -1.29
N ILE A 79 19.56 -4.86 -2.08
CA ILE A 79 18.25 -5.54 -1.99
C ILE A 79 18.04 -6.14 -0.61
N LYS A 80 19.02 -6.89 -0.10
CA LYS A 80 19.00 -7.49 1.23
C LYS A 80 18.92 -6.43 2.33
N GLY A 81 19.69 -5.35 2.19
CA GLY A 81 19.72 -4.24 3.13
C GLY A 81 18.37 -3.54 3.23
N ALA A 82 17.78 -3.17 2.08
CA ALA A 82 16.48 -2.54 2.02
C ALA A 82 15.38 -3.45 2.61
N LEU A 83 15.38 -4.74 2.27
CA LEU A 83 14.41 -5.68 2.81
C LEU A 83 14.54 -5.82 4.34
N LYS A 84 15.76 -5.92 4.85
CA LYS A 84 16.02 -6.05 6.29
C LYS A 84 15.62 -4.77 7.05
N ALA A 85 15.91 -3.60 6.49
CA ALA A 85 15.48 -2.32 7.04
C ALA A 85 13.95 -2.20 7.07
N ALA A 86 13.26 -2.67 6.04
CA ALA A 86 11.79 -2.66 5.99
C ALA A 86 11.16 -3.60 7.02
N GLN A 87 11.73 -4.80 7.20
CA GLN A 87 11.31 -5.72 8.25
C GLN A 87 11.50 -5.10 9.64
N LEU A 88 12.64 -4.44 9.86
CA LEU A 88 12.90 -3.74 11.11
C LEU A 88 11.90 -2.60 11.34
N ALA A 89 11.60 -1.80 10.31
CA ALA A 89 10.58 -0.76 10.38
C ALA A 89 9.21 -1.36 10.77
N ALA A 90 8.83 -2.49 10.18
CA ALA A 90 7.57 -3.18 10.51
C ALA A 90 7.53 -3.64 11.99
N GLN A 91 8.65 -4.15 12.52
CA GLN A 91 8.75 -4.53 13.93
C GLN A 91 8.67 -3.32 14.87
N CYS A 92 9.36 -2.22 14.54
CA CYS A 92 9.26 -0.96 15.30
C CYS A 92 7.84 -0.38 15.29
N LEU A 93 7.11 -0.53 14.18
CA LEU A 93 5.75 -0.05 13.99
C LEU A 93 4.66 -1.02 14.51
N CYS A 94 5.05 -2.04 15.29
CA CYS A 94 4.08 -2.95 15.89
C CYS A 94 3.13 -2.19 16.85
N ARG A 95 1.83 -2.54 16.81
CA ARG A 95 0.84 -1.90 17.69
C ARG A 95 1.09 -2.25 19.15
N ASP A 96 1.49 -3.49 19.43
CA ASP A 96 1.90 -3.90 20.77
C ASP A 96 3.31 -3.36 21.09
N PRO A 97 3.46 -2.47 22.10
CA PRO A 97 4.76 -1.94 22.50
C PRO A 97 5.73 -3.02 22.97
N LYS A 98 5.24 -4.14 23.52
CA LYS A 98 6.09 -5.23 24.02
C LYS A 98 6.79 -5.97 22.88
N ALA A 99 6.11 -6.14 21.75
CA ALA A 99 6.65 -6.77 20.55
C ALA A 99 7.67 -5.93 19.77
N ARG A 100 7.79 -4.62 20.07
CA ARG A 100 8.81 -3.76 19.45
C ARG A 100 10.21 -4.10 19.97
N PRO A 101 11.25 -4.04 19.14
CA PRO A 101 12.63 -4.28 19.57
C PRO A 101 13.12 -3.21 20.55
N ARG A 102 14.24 -3.49 21.22
CA ARG A 102 15.01 -2.46 21.93
C ARG A 102 15.82 -1.63 20.94
N MET A 103 16.11 -0.37 21.25
CA MET A 103 16.96 0.46 20.38
C MET A 103 18.37 -0.13 20.17
N SER A 104 18.90 -0.89 21.13
CA SER A 104 20.15 -1.65 20.95
C SER A 104 20.04 -2.67 19.81
N GLU A 105 18.96 -3.46 19.78
CA GLU A 105 18.69 -4.45 18.73
C GLU A 105 18.47 -3.79 17.36
N VAL A 106 17.83 -2.61 17.35
CA VAL A 106 17.67 -1.78 16.14
C VAL A 106 19.04 -1.41 15.57
N VAL A 107 19.95 -0.90 16.41
CA VAL A 107 21.31 -0.54 15.99
C VAL A 107 22.09 -1.76 15.51
N GLU A 108 22.05 -2.87 16.26
CA GLU A 108 22.68 -4.13 15.86
C GLU A 108 22.19 -4.62 14.50
N THR A 109 20.90 -4.47 14.22
CA THR A 109 20.31 -4.87 12.93
C THR A 109 20.72 -3.94 11.78
N LEU A 110 20.81 -2.62 12.02
CA LEU A 110 21.11 -1.63 10.98
C LEU A 110 22.61 -1.53 10.67
N LYS A 111 23.46 -1.70 11.67
CA LYS A 111 24.92 -1.53 11.56
C LYS A 111 25.57 -2.30 10.39
N PRO A 112 25.24 -3.58 10.09
CA PRO A 112 25.86 -4.30 8.99
C PRO A 112 25.30 -3.95 7.60
N LEU A 113 24.12 -3.31 7.51
CA LEU A 113 23.42 -3.14 6.23
C LEU A 113 24.18 -2.31 5.18
N PRO A 114 24.88 -1.21 5.54
CA PRO A 114 25.65 -0.44 4.56
C PRO A 114 26.78 -1.22 3.88
N ASN A 115 27.25 -2.32 4.48
CA ASN A 115 28.34 -3.13 3.95
C ASN A 115 27.88 -4.21 2.95
N LEU A 116 26.58 -4.25 2.64
CA LEU A 116 26.01 -5.22 1.71
C LEU A 116 26.21 -4.78 0.25
N ASN A 117 26.78 -5.68 -0.56
CA ASN A 117 27.20 -5.38 -1.94
C ASN A 117 26.22 -5.87 -3.03
N ASP A 118 24.99 -6.22 -2.68
CA ASP A 118 23.96 -6.72 -3.61
C ASP A 118 23.09 -5.59 -4.18
N MET A 119 23.72 -4.72 -4.98
CA MET A 119 23.05 -3.57 -5.58
C MET A 119 21.89 -3.97 -6.50
N ALA A 120 20.73 -3.33 -6.29
CA ALA A 120 19.50 -3.64 -7.03
C ALA A 120 19.61 -3.37 -8.53
N ARG A 121 20.35 -2.32 -8.94
CA ARG A 121 20.58 -2.00 -10.36
C ARG A 121 21.25 -3.13 -11.16
N SER A 122 22.01 -4.00 -10.49
CA SER A 122 22.67 -5.16 -11.11
C SER A 122 21.78 -6.41 -11.15
N SER A 123 20.57 -6.34 -10.57
CA SER A 123 19.63 -7.45 -10.48
C SER A 123 18.62 -7.41 -11.62
N TYR A 124 18.54 -8.49 -12.40
CA TYR A 124 17.55 -8.66 -13.46
C TYR A 124 16.10 -8.53 -12.94
N TYR A 125 15.83 -9.03 -11.73
CA TYR A 125 14.51 -8.95 -11.10
C TYR A 125 14.07 -7.50 -10.82
N PHE A 126 15.00 -6.64 -10.42
CA PHE A 126 14.70 -5.24 -10.17
C PHE A 126 14.42 -4.49 -11.49
N GLN A 127 15.14 -4.85 -12.54
CA GLN A 127 14.96 -4.26 -13.87
C GLN A 127 13.59 -4.61 -14.48
N THR A 128 13.14 -5.86 -14.36
CA THR A 128 11.81 -6.27 -14.82
C THR A 128 10.69 -5.57 -14.06
N MET A 129 10.80 -5.45 -12.73
CA MET A 129 9.81 -4.77 -11.89
C MET A 129 9.67 -3.27 -12.19
N GLN A 130 10.78 -2.59 -12.55
CA GLN A 130 10.73 -1.19 -12.98
C GLN A 130 10.01 -1.02 -14.33
N SER A 131 10.17 -1.96 -15.26
CA SER A 131 9.50 -1.93 -16.57
C SER A 131 7.98 -2.05 -16.46
N ASP A 132 7.48 -2.88 -15.54
CA ASP A 132 6.04 -3.00 -15.26
C ASP A 132 5.47 -1.74 -14.63
N ARG A 133 6.23 -1.09 -13.73
CA ARG A 133 5.84 0.17 -13.07
C ARG A 133 5.66 1.30 -14.10
N SER A 134 6.62 1.45 -15.00
CA SER A 134 6.60 2.47 -16.07
C SER A 134 5.49 2.19 -17.10
N ARG A 135 5.18 0.92 -17.37
CA ARG A 135 4.04 0.55 -18.22
C ARG A 135 2.70 0.87 -17.56
N SER A 136 2.57 0.66 -16.25
CA SER A 136 1.34 0.97 -15.50
C SER A 136 1.10 2.48 -15.37
N SER A 137 2.15 3.29 -15.10
CA SER A 137 2.02 4.76 -15.10
C SER A 137 1.65 5.34 -16.47
N ASN A 138 2.14 4.74 -17.57
CA ASN A 138 1.81 5.18 -18.92
C ASN A 138 0.33 4.90 -19.31
N ILE A 139 -0.29 3.87 -18.74
CA ILE A 139 -1.72 3.59 -18.93
C ILE A 139 -2.56 4.64 -18.19
N THR A 140 -2.17 5.03 -16.97
CA THR A 140 -2.90 6.06 -16.20
C THR A 140 -2.73 7.46 -16.81
N ALA A 141 -1.55 7.78 -17.37
CA ALA A 141 -1.29 9.06 -18.04
C ALA A 141 -2.09 9.25 -19.35
N LYS A 142 -2.39 8.16 -20.08
CA LYS A 142 -3.18 8.22 -21.32
C LYS A 142 -4.69 8.38 -21.11
N ASN A 143 -5.21 8.10 -19.92
CA ASN A 143 -6.65 8.25 -19.61
C ASN A 143 -7.03 9.67 -19.15
N GLY A 144 -6.10 10.63 -19.16
CA GLY A 144 -6.32 12.02 -18.75
C GLY A 144 -6.71 13.00 -19.87
N ILE A 145 -6.89 12.56 -21.13
CA ILE A 145 -7.34 13.43 -22.23
C ILE A 145 -8.76 13.04 -22.66
N ARG A 146 -9.63 14.04 -22.61
CA ARG A 146 -11.10 14.05 -22.68
C ARG A 146 -11.68 13.72 -24.08
N VAL A 147 -12.72 12.87 -24.10
CA VAL A 147 -13.97 12.85 -24.92
C VAL A 147 -13.88 13.08 -26.44
N GLN A 148 -14.28 12.09 -27.24
CA GLN A 148 -15.43 12.17 -28.16
C GLN A 148 -15.75 10.82 -28.81
N ALA A 149 -17.04 10.47 -28.80
CA ALA A 149 -17.60 9.40 -29.62
C ALA A 149 -17.42 9.76 -31.10
N GLY A 150 -16.81 8.86 -31.86
CA GLY A 150 -16.65 8.97 -33.30
C GLY A 150 -16.84 7.62 -33.95
N TYR A 151 -17.97 7.44 -34.63
CA TYR A 151 -18.20 6.35 -35.57
C TYR A 151 -17.25 6.52 -36.76
N VAL A 152 -16.39 5.52 -37.03
CA VAL A 152 -15.77 5.34 -38.35
C VAL A 152 -15.60 3.84 -38.62
N THR A 153 -16.35 3.38 -39.61
CA THR A 153 -16.22 2.10 -40.33
C THR A 153 -15.00 2.11 -41.25
N ARG A 154 -14.46 0.91 -41.57
CA ARG A 154 -14.31 0.36 -42.95
C ARG A 154 -13.12 -0.61 -43.10
N ASN A 155 -13.39 -1.88 -43.44
CA ASN A 155 -12.88 -2.58 -44.64
C ASN A 155 -13.31 -4.07 -44.68
N GLY A 156 -14.42 -4.33 -45.42
CA GLY A 156 -14.58 -5.43 -46.38
C GLY A 156 -14.40 -6.90 -45.95
N GLN A 157 -15.50 -7.55 -45.53
CA GLN A 157 -16.17 -8.68 -46.22
C GLN A 157 -17.21 -9.36 -45.29
N PRO A 158 -18.38 -9.79 -45.79
CA PRO A 158 -19.52 -10.25 -44.98
C PRO A 158 -19.61 -11.78 -44.88
N MET A 159 -20.10 -12.32 -43.76
CA MET A 159 -20.59 -13.70 -43.70
C MET A 159 -21.82 -13.82 -42.79
N ARG A 160 -22.95 -13.99 -43.48
CA ARG A 160 -24.21 -14.68 -43.16
C ARG A 160 -24.88 -14.45 -41.80
N SER A 161 -25.99 -13.70 -41.92
CA SER A 161 -27.21 -13.83 -41.11
C SER A 161 -27.67 -15.30 -41.02
N LEU A 162 -28.02 -15.73 -39.81
CA LEU A 162 -29.16 -16.61 -39.58
C LEU A 162 -30.02 -16.05 -38.45
N SER A 163 -31.29 -15.97 -38.77
CA SER A 163 -32.37 -15.25 -38.15
C SER A 163 -33.03 -15.99 -36.98
N SER A 164 -33.47 -15.19 -36.01
CA SER A 164 -34.73 -15.28 -35.25
C SER A 164 -34.98 -16.48 -34.34
N LEU A 165 -35.22 -16.20 -33.04
CA LEU A 165 -36.55 -16.44 -32.44
C LEU A 165 -36.72 -15.76 -31.08
N ASN A 166 -37.87 -15.10 -30.95
CA ASN A 166 -38.43 -14.44 -29.77
C ASN A 166 -38.64 -15.38 -28.57
N GLY A 167 -38.61 -14.81 -27.36
CA GLY A 167 -39.31 -15.33 -26.18
C GLY A 167 -38.76 -14.78 -24.86
N PRO A 168 -39.57 -14.06 -24.03
CA PRO A 168 -39.15 -13.61 -22.70
C PRO A 168 -39.45 -14.72 -21.68
N GLN A 169 -38.46 -15.15 -20.91
CA GLN A 169 -38.67 -16.04 -19.76
C GLN A 169 -37.87 -15.56 -18.56
N ALA A 170 -38.61 -15.42 -17.47
CA ALA A 170 -38.17 -14.97 -16.17
C ALA A 170 -37.18 -15.95 -15.55
N SER A 171 -36.28 -15.43 -14.70
CA SER A 171 -35.50 -16.26 -13.77
C SER A 171 -36.03 -16.07 -12.34
N PRO A 172 -36.18 -17.16 -11.56
CA PRO A 172 -36.91 -17.16 -10.30
C PRO A 172 -35.96 -17.25 -9.10
N PHE A 173 -35.87 -16.22 -8.25
CA PHE A 173 -35.52 -16.42 -6.83
C PHE A 173 -36.21 -15.36 -5.96
N HIS A 174 -37.16 -15.84 -5.15
CA HIS A 174 -37.83 -15.17 -4.04
C HIS A 174 -36.83 -14.61 -3.01
N GLN A 175 -36.93 -13.32 -2.63
CA GLN A 175 -37.73 -12.78 -1.52
C GLN A 175 -37.34 -13.31 -0.12
N HIS A 176 -36.49 -12.54 0.58
CA HIS A 176 -36.33 -12.60 2.03
C HIS A 176 -37.46 -11.79 2.71
N PRO A 177 -38.14 -12.31 3.74
CA PRO A 177 -39.13 -11.55 4.52
C PRO A 177 -38.48 -10.65 5.58
N PRO A 178 -39.16 -9.56 6.00
CA PRO A 178 -38.62 -8.58 6.95
C PRO A 178 -38.74 -9.02 8.42
N SER A 179 -37.75 -8.64 9.23
CA SER A 179 -37.71 -8.85 10.68
C SER A 179 -38.76 -7.99 11.43
N PRO A 180 -39.38 -8.50 12.51
CA PRO A 180 -40.36 -7.74 13.29
C PRO A 180 -39.71 -6.75 14.27
N LYS A 181 -40.34 -5.57 14.40
CA LYS A 181 -40.00 -4.49 15.33
C LYS A 181 -40.41 -4.82 16.79
N PRO A 182 -39.72 -4.27 17.81
CA PRO A 182 -40.11 -4.45 19.21
C PRO A 182 -41.33 -3.59 19.58
N LYS A 183 -42.26 -4.16 20.36
CA LYS A 183 -43.31 -3.42 21.08
C LYS A 183 -42.89 -3.21 22.54
N ALA A 184 -43.15 -2.02 23.06
CA ALA A 184 -42.89 -1.61 24.43
C ALA A 184 -44.18 -1.57 25.28
N LYS A 185 -43.98 -1.78 26.59
CA LYS A 185 -44.76 -1.42 27.82
C LYS A 185 -45.97 -2.26 28.29
N GLU A 186 -45.77 -2.89 29.47
CA GLU A 186 -46.45 -2.74 30.80
C GLU A 186 -47.93 -2.31 30.87
N PRO A 187 -48.68 -2.62 31.97
CA PRO A 187 -48.25 -2.79 33.37
C PRO A 187 -48.37 -4.20 33.96
#